data_AF-A0A1G1W314-F1
#
_entry.id   AF-A0A1G1W314-F1
#
_cell.length_a   1.000
_cell.length_b   1.000
_cell.length_c   1.000
_cell.angle_alpha   90.00
_cell.angle_beta   90.00
_cell.angle_gamma   90.00
#
_symmetry.space_group_name_H-M   'P 1'
#
loop_
_entity.id
_entity.type
_entity.pdbx_description
1 polymer ?
#
loop_
_entity_poly.entity_id
_entity_poly.type
_entity_poly.pdbx_seq_one_letter_code
_entity_poly.pdbx_strand_id
1 'polypeptide(L)'
;MFDSFWPFAFLPIAAPATLIPIFLQFGVRFFDVSHQQSWTLLYHYSAPLTPFLAYGSIMGIRSFKARWATHLLVTTSLLGLILFHAPVFTLLKSGFYYQPAWIADTRAVLARVPIDVPVAAQNNLIPHLSSREKVYPLPLIGDAQYLVVDLHPNQSEYNYSTATRVGIEELVARLTFSGDFFVSFKQGDAILFQRVPSH
;
A
#
# COMPACT_ATOMS: atom_id res chain seq x y z
N MET A 1 -16.13 12.28 -0.04
CA MET A 1 -16.32 12.52 1.43
C MET A 1 -17.72 12.09 1.86
N PHE A 2 -18.76 12.58 1.18
CA PHE A 2 -20.14 12.08 1.36
C PHE A 2 -20.31 10.64 0.88
N ASP A 3 -19.50 10.21 -0.09
CA ASP A 3 -19.48 8.83 -0.60
C ASP A 3 -19.19 7.80 0.50
N SER A 4 -18.51 8.20 1.58
CA SER A 4 -18.28 7.33 2.74
C SER A 4 -19.58 6.95 3.47
N PHE A 5 -20.65 7.75 3.39
CA PHE A 5 -21.95 7.45 4.00
C PHE A 5 -22.82 6.55 3.13
N TRP A 6 -22.54 6.47 1.82
CA TRP A 6 -23.35 5.72 0.87
C TRP A 6 -23.42 4.22 1.21
N PRO A 7 -22.30 3.50 1.45
CA PRO A 7 -22.34 2.09 1.85
C PRO A 7 -23.11 1.85 3.15
N PHE A 8 -23.32 2.90 3.95
CA PHE A 8 -24.03 2.90 5.22
C PHE A 8 -25.49 3.37 5.10
N ALA A 9 -26.01 3.46 3.88
CA ALA A 9 -27.35 3.95 3.55
C ALA A 9 -27.69 5.32 4.17
N PHE A 10 -26.68 6.14 4.47
CA PHE A 10 -26.84 7.41 5.21
C PHE A 10 -27.52 7.27 6.58
N LEU A 11 -27.66 6.05 7.11
CA LEU A 11 -28.29 5.78 8.40
C LEU A 11 -27.63 6.48 9.60
N PRO A 12 -26.31 6.76 9.63
CA PRO A 12 -25.71 7.53 10.72
C PRO A 12 -26.33 8.92 10.94
N ILE A 13 -26.93 9.53 9.90
CA ILE A 13 -27.61 10.83 10.00
C ILE A 13 -28.83 10.74 10.93
N ALA A 14 -29.51 9.58 10.97
CA ALA A 14 -30.65 9.34 11.85
C ALA A 14 -30.26 9.09 13.33
N ALA A 15 -28.96 9.13 13.65
CA ALA A 15 -28.43 9.03 15.00
C ALA A 15 -27.50 10.22 15.31
N PRO A 16 -28.04 11.42 15.57
CA PRO A 16 -27.24 12.65 15.70
C PRO A 16 -26.11 12.58 16.72
N ALA A 17 -26.29 11.84 17.82
CA ALA A 17 -25.24 11.63 18.83
C ALA A 17 -23.97 10.98 18.27
N THR A 18 -24.08 10.20 17.19
CA THR A 18 -22.94 9.54 16.53
C THR A 18 -22.21 10.42 15.53
N LEU A 19 -22.81 11.56 15.15
CA LEU A 19 -22.21 12.47 14.17
C LEU A 19 -20.98 13.19 14.72
N ILE A 20 -20.92 13.45 16.02
CA ILE A 20 -19.78 14.14 16.65
C ILE A 20 -18.45 13.41 16.39
N PRO A 21 -18.28 12.12 16.75
CA PRO A 21 -17.03 11.41 16.47
C PRO A 21 -16.77 11.23 14.96
N ILE A 22 -17.82 11.09 14.14
CA ILE A 22 -17.71 11.00 12.68
C ILE A 22 -17.11 12.29 12.10
N PHE A 23 -17.64 13.46 12.50
CA PHE A 23 -17.14 14.75 12.05
C PHE A 23 -15.76 15.08 12.61
N LEU A 24 -15.44 14.67 13.85
CA LEU A 24 -14.09 14.81 14.39
C LEU A 24 -13.07 14.02 13.56
N GLN A 25 -13.40 12.78 13.18
CA GLN A 25 -12.53 11.97 12.30
C GLN A 25 -12.35 12.59 10.92
N PHE A 26 -13.40 13.18 10.35
CA PHE A 26 -13.27 13.98 9.13
C PHE A 26 -12.40 15.23 9.35
N GLY A 27 -12.55 15.88 10.49
CA GLY A 27 -11.80 17.07 10.90
C GLY A 27 -10.29 16.82 10.92
N VAL A 28 -9.84 15.63 11.35
CA VAL A 28 -8.43 15.23 11.31
C VAL A 28 -7.80 15.44 9.92
N ARG A 29 -8.57 15.25 8.85
CA ARG A 29 -8.08 15.39 7.46
C ARG A 29 -7.77 16.85 7.08
N PHE A 30 -8.35 17.82 7.78
CA PHE A 30 -8.07 19.24 7.54
C PHE A 30 -6.81 19.73 8.25
N PHE A 31 -6.31 19.00 9.26
CA PHE A 31 -5.08 19.37 9.97
C PHE A 31 -3.82 18.93 9.21
N ASP A 32 -3.90 17.89 8.37
CA ASP A 32 -2.80 17.45 7.53
C ASP A 32 -3.01 17.89 6.06
N VAL A 33 -2.58 19.12 5.77
CA VAL A 33 -2.65 19.73 4.43
C VAL A 33 -1.59 19.14 3.48
N SER A 34 -0.56 18.47 4.00
CA SER A 34 0.55 17.94 3.22
C SER A 34 0.24 16.64 2.50
N HIS A 35 -0.66 15.80 3.05
CA HIS A 35 -1.04 14.53 2.44
C HIS A 35 -2.40 14.63 1.73
N GLN A 36 -2.39 15.04 0.47
CA GLN A 36 -3.60 15.04 -0.38
C GLN A 36 -4.30 13.66 -0.46
N GLN A 37 -3.54 12.59 -0.21
CA GLN A 37 -4.02 11.20 -0.17
C GLN A 37 -5.07 10.94 0.92
N SER A 38 -5.09 11.76 1.99
CA SER A 38 -6.05 11.69 3.11
C SER A 38 -7.50 11.96 2.71
N TRP A 39 -7.72 12.55 1.53
CA TRP A 39 -9.03 13.00 1.04
C TRP A 39 -9.76 11.97 0.17
N THR A 40 -9.08 10.90 -0.22
CA THR A 40 -9.62 9.89 -1.14
C THR A 40 -10.00 8.60 -0.41
N LEU A 41 -10.88 7.81 -1.03
CA LEU A 41 -11.24 6.47 -0.55
C LEU A 41 -10.18 5.40 -0.90
N LEU A 42 -9.19 5.74 -1.72
CA LEU A 42 -8.22 4.80 -2.26
C LEU A 42 -7.16 4.39 -1.23
N TYR A 43 -6.96 5.21 -0.19
CA TYR A 43 -5.99 4.97 0.87
C TYR A 43 -6.64 4.62 2.20
N HIS A 44 -5.86 3.99 3.08
CA HIS A 44 -6.32 3.53 4.39
C HIS A 44 -6.73 4.65 5.36
N TYR A 45 -6.52 5.92 5.03
CA TYR A 45 -6.94 7.09 5.82
C TYR A 45 -8.46 7.17 6.04
N SER A 46 -9.25 6.46 5.23
CA SER A 46 -10.69 6.33 5.44
C SER A 46 -11.09 5.16 6.35
N ALA A 47 -10.19 4.22 6.65
CA ALA A 47 -10.50 3.05 7.47
C ALA A 47 -10.89 3.38 8.93
N PRO A 48 -10.27 4.36 9.62
CA PRO A 48 -10.68 4.71 10.99
C PRO A 48 -12.11 5.25 11.10
N LEU A 49 -12.68 5.76 10.00
CA LEU A 49 -14.05 6.28 9.95
C LEU A 49 -15.11 5.16 9.97
N THR A 50 -14.77 3.99 9.40
CA THR A 50 -15.66 2.84 9.23
C THR A 50 -16.37 2.39 10.51
N PRO A 51 -15.69 2.17 11.67
CA PRO A 51 -16.38 1.73 12.89
C PRO A 51 -17.40 2.75 13.40
N PHE A 52 -17.14 4.06 13.26
CA PHE A 52 -18.08 5.11 13.67
C PHE A 52 -19.31 5.15 12.78
N LEU A 53 -19.13 5.01 11.46
CA LEU A 53 -20.24 4.90 10.50
C LEU A 53 -21.07 3.63 10.76
N ALA A 54 -20.42 2.50 11.03
CA ALA A 54 -21.12 1.25 11.35
C ALA A 54 -21.97 1.38 12.62
N TYR A 55 -21.40 1.94 13.69
CA TYR A 55 -22.13 2.20 14.93
C TYR A 55 -23.30 3.18 14.72
N GLY A 56 -23.06 4.27 13.98
CA GLY A 56 -24.09 5.22 13.58
C GLY A 56 -25.24 4.57 12.81
N SER A 57 -24.95 3.66 11.88
CA SER A 57 -25.97 2.92 11.14
C SER A 57 -26.81 2.01 12.04
N ILE A 58 -26.18 1.31 13.01
CA ILE A 58 -26.89 0.48 13.98
C ILE A 58 -27.87 1.34 14.80
N MET A 59 -27.39 2.48 15.30
CA MET A 59 -28.22 3.42 16.06
C MET A 59 -29.33 4.03 15.19
N GLY A 60 -29.05 4.37 13.94
CA GLY A 60 -30.02 4.90 12.98
C GLY A 60 -31.14 3.90 12.67
N ILE A 61 -30.81 2.61 12.47
CA ILE A 61 -31.81 1.54 12.27
C ILE A 61 -32.76 1.45 13.47
N ARG A 62 -32.24 1.58 14.70
CA ARG A 62 -33.06 1.56 15.92
C ARG A 62 -34.07 2.72 15.95
N SER A 63 -33.70 3.88 15.42
CA SER A 63 -34.60 5.04 15.33
C SER A 63 -35.81 4.80 14.41
N PHE A 64 -35.62 4.10 13.28
CA PHE A 64 -36.70 3.84 12.32
C PHE A 64 -37.62 2.68 12.71
N LYS A 65 -37.21 1.80 13.63
CA LYS A 65 -37.95 0.59 14.05
C LYS A 65 -38.44 -0.27 12.89
N ALA A 66 -37.75 -0.23 11.74
CA ALA A 66 -38.25 -0.81 10.50
C ALA A 66 -37.22 -1.69 9.81
N ARG A 67 -37.65 -2.88 9.40
CA ARG A 67 -36.79 -3.90 8.76
C ARG A 67 -36.25 -3.46 7.40
N TRP A 68 -36.94 -2.54 6.71
CA TRP A 68 -36.49 -2.00 5.43
C TRP A 68 -35.15 -1.25 5.55
N ALA A 69 -34.85 -0.61 6.69
CA ALA A 69 -33.59 0.10 6.90
C ALA A 69 -32.39 -0.86 6.89
N THR A 70 -32.57 -2.07 7.42
CA THR A 70 -31.55 -3.13 7.36
C THR A 70 -31.36 -3.62 5.92
N HIS A 71 -32.45 -3.83 5.17
CA HIS A 71 -32.34 -4.22 3.76
C HIS A 71 -31.63 -3.14 2.94
N LEU A 72 -31.94 -1.86 3.17
CA LEU A 72 -31.28 -0.74 2.50
C LEU A 72 -29.78 -0.65 2.83
N LEU A 73 -29.40 -0.88 4.09
CA LEU A 73 -28.00 -0.95 4.49
C LEU A 73 -27.26 -2.05 3.73
N VAL A 74 -27.83 -3.26 3.72
CA VAL A 74 -27.21 -4.41 3.05
C VAL A 74 -27.11 -4.15 1.54
N THR A 75 -28.16 -3.66 0.89
CA THR A 75 -28.14 -3.40 -0.56
C THR A 75 -27.13 -2.32 -0.93
N THR A 76 -27.09 -1.20 -0.22
CA THR A 76 -26.13 -0.12 -0.48
C THR A 76 -24.69 -0.54 -0.19
N SER A 77 -24.46 -1.34 0.85
CA SER A 77 -23.15 -1.97 1.12
C SER A 77 -22.71 -2.89 -0.01
N LEU A 78 -23.58 -3.80 -0.46
CA LEU A 78 -23.28 -4.73 -1.56
C LEU A 78 -23.03 -4.00 -2.88
N LEU A 79 -23.86 -3.00 -3.20
CA LEU A 79 -23.65 -2.13 -4.36
C LEU A 79 -22.34 -1.36 -4.24
N GLY A 80 -21.99 -0.88 -3.05
CA GLY A 80 -20.70 -0.26 -2.78
C GLY A 80 -19.54 -1.19 -3.11
N LEU A 81 -19.61 -2.46 -2.72
CA LEU A 81 -18.58 -3.44 -3.07
C LEU A 81 -18.40 -3.53 -4.59
N ILE A 82 -19.50 -3.65 -5.34
CA ILE A 82 -19.52 -3.76 -6.81
C ILE A 82 -18.99 -2.49 -7.47
N LEU A 83 -19.55 -1.32 -7.13
CA LEU A 83 -19.23 -0.04 -7.76
C LEU A 83 -17.78 0.39 -7.48
N PHE A 84 -17.30 0.20 -6.25
CA PHE A 84 -15.94 0.55 -5.85
C PHE A 84 -14.92 -0.58 -6.09
N HIS A 85 -15.28 -1.62 -6.84
CA HIS A 85 -14.40 -2.72 -7.23
C HIS A 85 -13.62 -3.30 -6.04
N ALA A 86 -14.36 -3.68 -4.99
CA ALA A 86 -13.76 -4.08 -3.72
C ALA A 86 -12.70 -5.18 -3.90
N PRO A 87 -11.59 -5.13 -3.12
CA PRO A 87 -10.48 -6.08 -3.24
C PRO A 87 -10.90 -7.55 -3.14
N VAL A 88 -12.01 -7.85 -2.48
CA VAL A 88 -12.59 -9.20 -2.35
C VAL A 88 -12.85 -9.86 -3.71
N PHE A 89 -13.16 -9.09 -4.76
CA PHE A 89 -13.35 -9.65 -6.11
C PHE A 89 -12.05 -10.15 -6.73
N THR A 90 -10.89 -9.75 -6.19
CA THR A 90 -9.60 -10.31 -6.61
C THR A 90 -9.52 -11.80 -6.30
N LEU A 91 -10.17 -12.27 -5.23
CA LEU A 91 -10.23 -13.69 -4.86
C LEU A 91 -10.94 -14.57 -5.91
N LEU A 92 -11.77 -13.94 -6.76
CA LEU A 92 -12.47 -14.60 -7.86
C LEU A 92 -11.65 -14.65 -9.15
N LYS A 93 -10.55 -13.89 -9.24
CA LYS A 93 -9.69 -13.84 -10.43
C LYS A 93 -8.68 -14.99 -10.36
N SER A 94 -8.58 -15.79 -11.42
CA SER A 94 -7.60 -16.88 -11.51
C SER A 94 -6.16 -16.40 -11.29
N GLY A 95 -5.84 -15.18 -11.76
CA GLY A 95 -4.54 -14.55 -11.56
C GLY A 95 -4.14 -14.33 -10.10
N PHE A 96 -5.09 -14.32 -9.15
CA PHE A 96 -4.78 -14.20 -7.73
C PHE A 96 -4.03 -15.42 -7.17
N TYR A 97 -4.30 -16.61 -7.72
CA TYR A 97 -3.66 -17.86 -7.30
C TYR A 97 -2.44 -18.20 -8.13
N TYR A 98 -2.21 -17.47 -9.22
CA TYR A 98 -1.05 -17.63 -10.07
C TYR A 98 0.16 -16.94 -9.44
N GLN A 99 1.25 -17.68 -9.23
CA GLN A 99 2.53 -17.10 -8.84
C GLN A 99 3.41 -16.93 -10.09
N PRO A 100 3.57 -15.69 -10.60
CA PRO A 100 4.50 -15.44 -11.69
C PRO A 100 5.94 -15.74 -11.30
N ALA A 101 6.76 -16.12 -12.28
CA ALA A 101 8.16 -16.53 -12.07
C ALA A 101 9.00 -15.49 -11.34
N TRP A 102 8.78 -14.20 -11.60
CA TRP A 102 9.52 -13.11 -10.95
C TRP A 102 9.40 -13.12 -9.41
N ILE A 103 8.31 -13.65 -8.84
CA ILE A 103 8.18 -13.79 -7.38
C ILE A 103 9.21 -14.77 -6.82
N ALA A 104 9.42 -15.89 -7.51
CA ALA A 104 10.41 -16.89 -7.11
C ALA A 104 11.83 -16.34 -7.27
N ASP A 105 12.07 -15.60 -8.36
CA ASP A 105 13.35 -14.94 -8.64
C ASP A 105 13.70 -13.91 -7.56
N THR A 106 12.77 -13.02 -7.22
CA THR A 106 12.91 -12.02 -6.15
C THR A 106 13.13 -12.68 -4.79
N ARG A 107 12.42 -13.78 -4.48
CA ARG A 107 12.65 -14.53 -3.24
C ARG A 107 14.05 -15.13 -3.18
N ALA A 108 14.56 -15.65 -4.30
CA ALA A 108 15.91 -16.21 -4.38
C ALA A 108 16.99 -15.14 -4.17
N VAL A 109 16.77 -13.93 -4.67
CA VAL A 109 17.64 -12.77 -4.43
C VAL A 109 17.59 -12.34 -2.96
N LEU A 110 16.38 -12.15 -2.40
CA LEU A 110 16.19 -11.72 -1.01
C LEU A 110 16.81 -12.69 0.00
N ALA A 111 16.74 -13.99 -0.25
CA ALA A 111 17.31 -15.02 0.62
C ALA A 111 18.84 -14.95 0.75
N ARG A 112 19.53 -14.22 -0.14
CA ARG A 112 20.99 -14.06 -0.13
C ARG A 112 21.43 -12.76 0.52
N VAL A 113 20.51 -11.86 0.85
CA VAL A 113 20.82 -10.58 1.48
C VAL A 113 21.19 -10.83 2.95
N PRO A 114 22.39 -10.44 3.42
CA PRO A 114 22.77 -10.64 4.82
C PRO A 114 21.82 -9.92 5.78
N ILE A 115 21.59 -10.50 6.96
CA ILE A 115 20.53 -10.06 7.88
C ILE A 115 20.89 -8.81 8.69
N ASP A 116 22.18 -8.57 8.95
CA ASP A 116 22.67 -7.53 9.87
C ASP A 116 23.43 -6.40 9.16
N VAL A 117 23.13 -6.14 7.89
CA VAL A 117 23.77 -5.07 7.10
C VAL A 117 22.74 -4.08 6.57
N PRO A 118 23.08 -2.78 6.45
CA PRO A 118 22.22 -1.80 5.80
C PRO A 118 21.97 -2.15 4.32
N VAL A 119 20.72 -2.00 3.87
CA VAL A 119 20.30 -2.36 2.49
C VAL A 119 19.48 -1.24 1.87
N ALA A 120 19.68 -0.98 0.58
CA ALA A 120 18.81 -0.15 -0.23
C ALA A 120 17.93 -1.03 -1.13
N ALA A 121 16.63 -0.76 -1.23
CA ALA A 121 15.72 -1.57 -2.03
C ALA A 121 14.51 -0.78 -2.57
N GLN A 122 13.85 -1.32 -3.60
CA GLN A 122 12.56 -0.81 -4.07
C GLN A 122 11.48 -0.96 -2.99
N ASN A 123 10.46 -0.10 -3.06
CA ASN A 123 9.45 0.03 -2.00
C ASN A 123 8.71 -1.28 -1.69
N ASN A 124 8.41 -2.09 -2.71
CA ASN A 124 7.77 -3.39 -2.56
C ASN A 124 8.67 -4.46 -1.92
N LEU A 125 10.00 -4.27 -1.91
CA LEU A 125 10.96 -5.22 -1.34
C LEU A 125 11.32 -4.90 0.11
N ILE A 126 11.16 -3.64 0.53
CA ILE A 126 11.49 -3.17 1.89
C ILE A 126 10.80 -3.95 3.00
N PRO A 127 9.49 -4.31 2.93
CA PRO A 127 8.84 -5.07 3.99
C PRO A 127 9.55 -6.40 4.29
N HIS A 128 10.11 -7.05 3.27
CA HIS A 128 10.88 -8.30 3.39
C HIS A 128 12.28 -8.10 3.99
N LEU A 129 12.77 -6.86 4.05
CA LEU A 129 14.09 -6.51 4.54
C LEU A 129 14.07 -5.71 5.86
N SER A 130 12.87 -5.35 6.33
CA SER A 130 12.59 -4.45 7.45
C SER A 130 13.09 -4.90 8.82
N SER A 131 13.53 -6.14 8.97
CA SER A 131 14.14 -6.64 10.22
C SER A 131 15.53 -6.04 10.50
N ARG A 132 16.11 -5.33 9.53
CA ARG A 132 17.41 -4.67 9.65
C ARG A 132 17.30 -3.35 10.42
N GLU A 133 18.38 -2.97 11.08
CA GLU A 133 18.50 -1.65 11.73
C GLU A 133 18.29 -0.51 10.72
N LYS A 134 18.82 -0.66 9.50
CA LYS A 134 18.72 0.35 8.43
C LYS A 134 18.28 -0.27 7.10
N VAL A 135 17.21 0.28 6.53
CA VAL A 135 16.77 -0.01 5.16
C VAL A 135 16.43 1.30 4.47
N TYR A 136 16.99 1.52 3.28
CA TYR A 136 16.79 2.73 2.50
C TYR A 136 15.84 2.49 1.32
N PRO A 137 14.74 3.25 1.19
CA PRO A 137 13.92 3.21 -0.01
C PRO A 137 14.67 3.86 -1.16
N LEU A 138 14.76 3.15 -2.29
CA LEU A 138 15.29 3.74 -3.51
C LEU A 138 14.47 4.97 -3.94
N PRO A 139 15.12 6.02 -4.46
CA PRO A 139 16.52 6.08 -4.93
C PRO A 139 17.58 6.40 -3.87
N LEU A 140 17.21 6.52 -2.59
CA LEU A 140 18.18 6.77 -1.51
C LEU A 140 19.03 5.52 -1.25
N ILE A 141 20.36 5.66 -1.31
CA ILE A 141 21.31 4.56 -1.06
C ILE A 141 21.89 4.61 0.35
N GLY A 142 22.24 5.80 0.86
CA GLY A 142 22.86 5.96 2.18
C GLY A 142 24.15 5.13 2.34
N ASP A 143 24.31 4.51 3.52
CA ASP A 143 25.42 3.60 3.85
C ASP A 143 25.13 2.13 3.48
N ALA A 144 24.11 1.87 2.65
CA ALA A 144 23.71 0.52 2.24
C ALA A 144 24.89 -0.28 1.68
N GLN A 145 25.16 -1.46 2.24
CA GLN A 145 26.18 -2.38 1.73
C GLN A 145 25.65 -3.25 0.59
N TYR A 146 24.34 -3.45 0.55
CA TYR A 146 23.66 -4.17 -0.53
C TYR A 146 22.55 -3.34 -1.13
N LEU A 147 22.35 -3.52 -2.42
CA LEU A 147 21.26 -2.91 -3.18
C LEU A 147 20.45 -4.03 -3.84
N VAL A 148 19.14 -4.04 -3.63
CA VAL A 148 18.22 -5.04 -4.18
C VAL A 148 17.24 -4.38 -5.13
N VAL A 149 17.21 -4.83 -6.38
CA VAL A 149 16.30 -4.33 -7.40
C VAL A 149 15.65 -5.48 -8.15
N ASP A 150 14.41 -5.29 -8.55
CA ASP A 150 13.65 -6.12 -9.45
C ASP A 150 13.22 -5.24 -10.62
N LEU A 151 13.67 -5.57 -11.83
CA LEU A 151 13.44 -4.80 -13.05
C LEU A 151 12.40 -5.45 -13.98
N HIS A 152 11.61 -6.41 -13.48
CA HIS A 152 10.58 -7.04 -14.30
C HIS A 152 9.58 -5.98 -14.83
N PRO A 153 9.04 -6.16 -16.05
CA PRO A 153 8.19 -5.17 -16.67
C PRO A 153 6.82 -5.05 -15.98
N ASN A 154 6.13 -3.92 -16.21
CA ASN A 154 4.75 -3.65 -15.76
C ASN A 154 4.57 -3.61 -14.23
N GLN A 155 5.61 -3.23 -13.50
CA GLN A 155 5.51 -2.93 -12.07
C GLN A 155 4.67 -1.68 -11.79
N SER A 156 4.08 -1.64 -10.60
CA SER A 156 3.40 -0.45 -10.10
C SER A 156 4.39 0.71 -9.93
N GLU A 157 3.98 1.92 -10.29
CA GLU A 157 4.78 3.14 -10.08
C GLU A 157 5.16 3.34 -8.61
N TYR A 158 4.30 2.89 -7.68
CA TYR A 158 4.56 2.94 -6.23
C TYR A 158 5.79 2.12 -5.79
N ASN A 159 6.27 1.17 -6.60
CA ASN A 159 7.49 0.40 -6.30
C ASN A 159 8.74 1.29 -6.36
N TYR A 160 8.68 2.39 -7.12
CA TYR A 160 9.81 3.29 -7.36
C TYR A 160 9.84 4.51 -6.43
N SER A 161 8.91 4.59 -5.46
CA SER A 161 8.81 5.69 -4.50
C SER A 161 8.76 7.06 -5.18
N THR A 162 9.80 7.89 -5.02
CA THR A 162 9.92 9.22 -5.66
C THR A 162 10.62 9.18 -7.02
N ALA A 163 11.13 8.03 -7.44
CA ALA A 163 11.78 7.81 -8.73
C ALA A 163 10.83 7.19 -9.77
N THR A 164 11.31 7.07 -11.01
CA THR A 164 10.65 6.31 -12.08
C THR A 164 11.41 5.01 -12.34
N ARG A 165 10.80 4.09 -13.11
CA ARG A 165 11.50 2.90 -13.60
C ARG A 165 12.82 3.24 -14.30
N VAL A 166 12.76 4.16 -15.26
CA VAL A 166 13.94 4.63 -16.00
C VAL A 166 14.96 5.23 -15.04
N GLY A 167 14.53 6.02 -14.05
CA GLY A 167 15.41 6.58 -13.04
C GLY A 167 16.13 5.53 -12.18
N ILE A 168 15.48 4.41 -11.86
CA ILE A 168 16.12 3.29 -11.16
C ILE A 168 17.07 2.53 -12.09
N GLU A 169 16.71 2.30 -13.34
CA GLU A 169 17.60 1.68 -14.34
C GLU A 169 18.86 2.52 -14.55
N GLU A 170 18.74 3.84 -14.68
CA GLU A 170 19.86 4.79 -14.78
C GLU A 170 20.71 4.83 -13.51
N LEU A 171 20.07 4.81 -12.33
CA LEU A 171 20.77 4.74 -11.04
C LEU A 171 21.63 3.47 -10.96
N VAL A 172 21.07 2.32 -11.30
CA VAL A 172 21.77 1.04 -11.29
C VAL A 172 22.91 1.03 -12.31
N ALA A 173 22.67 1.53 -13.52
CA ALA A 173 23.71 1.66 -14.55
C ALA A 173 24.86 2.55 -14.08
N ARG A 174 24.55 3.70 -13.45
CA ARG A 174 25.55 4.62 -12.91
C ARG A 174 26.38 3.99 -11.80
N LEU A 175 25.75 3.31 -10.83
CA LEU A 175 26.44 2.65 -9.72
C LEU A 175 27.33 1.49 -10.17
N THR A 176 26.92 0.79 -11.24
CA THR A 176 27.72 -0.27 -11.85
C THR A 176 28.91 0.32 -12.63
N PHE A 177 28.68 1.41 -13.36
CA PHE A 177 29.73 2.08 -14.14
C PHE A 177 30.78 2.78 -13.27
N SER A 178 30.38 3.39 -12.15
CA SER A 178 31.31 4.00 -11.20
C SER A 178 32.18 2.98 -10.47
N GLY A 179 31.80 1.71 -10.48
CA GLY A 179 32.46 0.65 -9.71
C GLY A 179 32.12 0.69 -8.22
N ASP A 180 31.15 1.49 -7.79
CA ASP A 180 30.73 1.55 -6.38
C ASP A 180 30.00 0.27 -5.96
N PHE A 181 29.31 -0.37 -6.90
CA PHE A 181 28.56 -1.61 -6.70
C PHE A 181 28.83 -2.60 -7.83
N PHE A 182 28.89 -3.88 -7.49
CA PHE A 182 28.95 -4.97 -8.47
C PHE A 182 27.78 -5.93 -8.27
N VAL A 183 27.39 -6.63 -9.34
CA VAL A 183 26.35 -7.66 -9.29
C VAL A 183 26.91 -8.87 -8.53
N SER A 184 26.40 -9.11 -7.32
CA SER A 184 26.75 -10.27 -6.50
C SER A 184 25.93 -11.50 -6.88
N PHE A 185 24.65 -11.31 -7.20
CA PHE A 185 23.76 -12.38 -7.63
C PHE A 185 22.65 -11.83 -8.52
N LYS A 186 22.21 -12.62 -9.51
CA LYS A 186 21.09 -12.27 -10.40
C LYS A 186 20.26 -13.51 -10.69
N GLN A 187 18.94 -13.35 -10.66
CA GLN A 187 17.98 -14.39 -11.00
C GLN A 187 16.82 -13.70 -11.72
N GLY A 188 16.57 -14.06 -12.98
CA GLY A 188 15.61 -13.34 -13.82
C GLY A 188 15.92 -11.84 -13.92
N ASP A 189 14.91 -11.01 -13.65
CA ASP A 189 15.04 -9.55 -13.59
C ASP A 189 15.36 -9.02 -12.17
N ALA A 190 15.46 -9.91 -11.18
CA ALA A 190 15.85 -9.59 -9.82
C ALA A 190 17.38 -9.65 -9.66
N ILE A 191 17.96 -8.62 -9.05
CA ILE A 191 19.40 -8.41 -8.98
C ILE A 191 19.80 -7.97 -7.57
N LEU A 192 20.82 -8.63 -7.04
CA LEU A 192 21.55 -8.26 -5.84
C LEU A 192 22.86 -7.59 -6.22
N PHE A 193 23.02 -6.35 -5.79
CA PHE A 193 24.26 -5.61 -5.87
C PHE A 193 24.94 -5.58 -4.50
N GLN A 194 26.27 -5.67 -4.49
CA GLN A 194 27.09 -5.52 -3.31
C GLN A 194 28.03 -4.33 -3.50
N ARG A 195 28.16 -3.50 -2.47
CA ARG A 195 29.06 -2.35 -2.48
C ARG A 195 30.51 -2.83 -2.48
N VAL A 196 31.35 -2.19 -3.29
CA VAL A 196 32.80 -2.41 -3.25
C VAL A 196 33.36 -1.76 -1.98
N PRO A 197 34.14 -2.49 -1.16
CA PRO A 197 34.80 -1.90 -0.01
C PRO A 197 35.73 -0.77 -0.46
N SER A 198 35.54 0.43 0.08
CA SER A 198 36.50 1.52 -0.06
C SER A 198 37.78 1.14 0.67
N HIS A 199 38.90 1.02 -0.07
CA HIS A 199 40.25 0.84 0.48
C HIS A 199 40.72 2.05 1.29
#